data_AF-A0A954ZY36-F1
#
_entry.id   AF-A0A954ZY36-F1
#
_cell.length_a   1.000
_cell.length_b   1.000
_cell.length_c   1.000
_cell.angle_alpha   90.00
_cell.angle_beta   90.00
_cell.angle_gamma   90.00
#
_symmetry.space_group_name_H-M   'P 1'
#
loop_
_entity.id
_entity.type
_entity.pdbx_description
1 polymer ?
#
loop_
_entity_poly.entity_id
_entity_poly.type
_entity_poly.pdbx_seq_one_letter_code
_entity_poly.pdbx_strand_id
1 'polypeptide(L)'
;MQQQDSTRTANGEGPEPLAAEEHITLSQAAKLAPGRPSSNCVWRWCREGVKAASGTRVRLKHVRFGSRIFTTRQWLNDFGLSLAEADAAHFQRDEDAPAAEQTAKPKRPSKRARRTADDARRRHLEAERELEEAGL
;
A
#
# COMPACT_ATOMS: atom_id res chain seq x y z
N MET A 1 -49.29 57.20 -5.62
CA MET A 1 -48.92 55.79 -5.89
C MET A 1 -47.40 55.76 -5.87
N GLN A 2 -46.70 55.48 -4.76
CA GLN A 2 -46.59 54.18 -4.06
C GLN A 2 -46.61 53.04 -5.08
N GLN A 3 -45.52 52.32 -5.31
CA GLN A 3 -44.85 51.49 -4.30
C GLN A 3 -43.33 51.44 -4.45
N GLN A 4 -42.69 51.32 -3.28
CA GLN A 4 -41.31 50.88 -3.04
C GLN A 4 -41.25 49.34 -3.05
N ASP A 5 -40.06 48.82 -2.78
CA ASP A 5 -39.74 47.45 -2.34
C ASP A 5 -39.46 46.37 -3.39
N SER A 6 -38.17 46.12 -3.61
CA SER A 6 -37.59 44.78 -3.51
C SER A 6 -36.06 44.89 -3.38
N THR A 7 -35.59 45.11 -2.16
CA THR A 7 -34.26 44.69 -1.74
C THR A 7 -34.32 43.21 -1.38
N ARG A 8 -33.59 42.34 -2.10
CA ARG A 8 -33.18 41.04 -1.52
C ARG A 8 -31.93 40.46 -2.18
N THR A 9 -30.81 40.84 -1.61
CA THR A 9 -29.69 39.97 -1.20
C THR A 9 -29.62 38.57 -1.81
N ALA A 10 -28.60 38.35 -2.65
CA ALA A 10 -27.79 37.12 -2.63
C ALA A 10 -26.33 37.61 -2.65
N ASN A 11 -25.71 37.81 -1.48
CA ASN A 11 -24.74 36.85 -0.92
C ASN A 11 -23.87 36.29 -2.05
N GLY A 12 -22.74 36.90 -2.40
CA GLY A 12 -21.59 36.88 -1.52
C GLY A 12 -21.02 35.47 -1.44
N GLU A 13 -20.59 34.89 -2.58
CA GLU A 13 -19.64 33.78 -2.62
C GLU A 13 -18.30 34.26 -2.06
N GLY A 14 -18.26 34.46 -0.74
CA GLY A 14 -17.00 34.35 -0.02
C GLY A 14 -16.48 32.93 -0.23
N PRO A 15 -15.15 32.72 -0.34
CA PRO A 15 -14.62 31.37 -0.43
C PRO A 15 -15.17 30.59 0.75
N GLU A 16 -15.98 29.56 0.45
CA GLU A 16 -16.42 28.53 1.39
C GLU A 16 -15.25 28.28 2.34
N PRO A 17 -15.42 28.44 3.67
CA PRO A 17 -14.32 28.26 4.60
C PRO A 17 -13.80 26.86 4.33
N LEU A 18 -12.61 26.76 3.73
CA LEU A 18 -11.93 25.52 3.38
C LEU A 18 -12.02 24.66 4.63
N ALA A 19 -12.99 23.75 4.66
CA ALA A 19 -13.40 23.07 5.88
C ALA A 19 -12.12 22.45 6.40
N ALA A 20 -11.59 22.99 7.51
CA ALA A 20 -10.20 22.82 7.87
C ALA A 20 -9.89 21.33 7.84
N GLU A 21 -9.21 20.86 6.77
CA GLU A 21 -9.12 19.43 6.55
C GLU A 21 -8.41 18.86 7.77
N GLU A 22 -9.15 18.04 8.54
CA GLU A 22 -8.65 17.59 9.83
C GLU A 22 -7.47 16.67 9.60
N HIS A 23 -6.27 17.20 9.87
CA HIS A 23 -5.03 16.48 9.71
C HIS A 23 -4.89 15.44 10.82
N ILE A 24 -5.02 14.18 10.44
CA ILE A 24 -4.92 13.04 11.34
C ILE A 24 -3.53 12.39 11.27
N THR A 25 -3.06 11.93 12.41
CA THR A 25 -1.80 11.17 12.50
C THR A 25 -1.93 9.79 11.87
N LEU A 26 -0.81 9.17 11.49
CA LEU A 26 -0.81 7.80 10.95
C LEU A 26 -1.48 6.76 11.87
N SER A 27 -1.37 6.92 13.19
CA SER A 27 -2.02 6.03 14.14
C SER A 27 -3.53 6.23 14.24
N GLN A 28 -4.02 7.44 13.99
CA GLN A 28 -5.47 7.68 13.87
C GLN A 28 -5.96 7.17 12.53
N ALA A 29 -5.24 7.44 11.44
CA ALA A 29 -5.53 6.92 10.10
C ALA A 29 -5.66 5.39 10.10
N ALA A 30 -4.73 4.69 10.76
CA ALA A 30 -4.78 3.24 10.96
C ALA A 30 -6.07 2.74 11.63
N LYS A 31 -6.60 3.48 12.61
CA LYS A 31 -7.85 3.13 13.30
C LYS A 31 -9.09 3.42 12.48
N LEU A 32 -9.03 4.44 11.63
CA LEU A 32 -10.13 4.88 10.78
C LEU A 32 -10.23 4.07 9.49
N ALA A 33 -9.11 3.56 8.99
CA ALA A 33 -9.08 2.76 7.79
C ALA A 33 -9.80 1.40 8.00
N PRO A 34 -10.56 0.92 7.00
CA PRO A 34 -11.17 -0.39 7.05
C PRO A 34 -10.10 -1.48 7.20
N GLY A 35 -10.42 -2.54 7.95
CA GLY A 35 -9.47 -3.62 8.24
C GLY A 35 -8.39 -3.28 9.29
N ARG A 36 -8.41 -2.07 9.86
CA ARG A 36 -7.49 -1.61 10.93
C ARG A 36 -6.02 -1.97 10.66
N PRO A 37 -5.44 -1.51 9.54
CA PRO A 37 -4.03 -1.74 9.23
C PRO A 37 -3.14 -1.15 10.33
N SER A 38 -1.92 -1.66 10.47
CA SER A 38 -0.95 -1.08 11.41
C SER A 38 -0.48 0.31 10.95
N SER A 39 -0.06 1.17 11.88
CA SER A 39 0.48 2.51 11.54
C SER A 39 1.69 2.42 10.59
N ASN A 40 2.48 1.35 10.68
CA ASN A 40 3.62 1.12 9.76
C ASN A 40 3.13 0.79 8.34
N CYS A 41 2.02 0.07 8.21
CA CYS A 41 1.37 -0.17 6.91
C CYS A 41 0.96 1.16 6.27
N VAL A 42 0.29 2.04 7.01
CA VAL A 42 -0.11 3.38 6.53
C VAL A 42 1.11 4.23 6.17
N TRP A 43 2.18 4.18 6.97
CA TRP A 43 3.44 4.86 6.64
C TRP A 43 4.02 4.40 5.29
N ARG A 44 3.98 3.09 5.01
CA ARG A 44 4.39 2.53 3.71
C ARG A 44 3.48 3.00 2.58
N TRP A 45 2.17 3.11 2.80
CA TRP A 45 1.25 3.67 1.79
C TRP A 45 1.63 5.11 1.40
N CYS A 46 2.05 5.93 2.37
CA CYS A 46 2.52 7.28 2.10
C CYS A 46 3.86 7.30 1.34
N ARG A 47 4.84 6.49 1.78
CA ARG A 47 6.22 6.55 1.28
C ARG A 47 6.45 5.72 0.02
N GLU A 48 6.01 4.48 0.03
CA GLU A 48 6.24 3.50 -1.03
C GLU A 48 5.00 3.36 -1.93
N GLY A 49 3.81 3.52 -1.37
CA GLY A 49 2.56 3.18 -2.04
C GLY A 49 2.28 1.68 -2.05
N VAL A 50 1.10 1.33 -2.57
CA VAL A 50 0.66 -0.04 -2.78
C VAL A 50 0.69 -0.34 -4.27
N LYS A 51 1.24 -1.50 -4.62
CA LYS A 51 1.21 -1.99 -6.00
C LYS A 51 -0.14 -2.68 -6.22
N ALA A 52 -0.95 -2.13 -7.11
CA ALA A 52 -2.19 -2.73 -7.57
C ALA A 52 -1.90 -3.95 -8.47
N ALA A 53 -2.90 -4.80 -8.66
CA ALA A 53 -2.82 -5.97 -9.53
C ALA A 53 -2.42 -5.57 -10.97
N SER A 54 -2.96 -4.45 -11.47
CA SER A 54 -2.62 -3.86 -12.77
C SER A 54 -1.14 -3.49 -12.95
N GLY A 55 -0.36 -3.52 -11.87
CA GLY A 55 1.06 -3.13 -11.85
C GLY A 55 1.28 -1.66 -11.52
N THR A 56 0.21 -0.85 -11.53
CA THR A 56 0.23 0.56 -11.13
C THR A 56 0.48 0.70 -9.63
N ARG A 57 1.17 1.76 -9.22
CA ARG A 57 1.46 2.04 -7.81
C ARG A 57 0.64 3.24 -7.35
N VAL A 58 -0.29 3.00 -6.43
CA VAL A 58 -1.12 4.03 -5.82
C VAL A 58 -0.48 4.46 -4.50
N ARG A 59 -0.35 5.77 -4.27
CA ARG A 59 0.27 6.33 -3.05
C ARG A 59 -0.76 7.12 -2.26
N LEU A 60 -0.70 6.98 -0.94
CA LEU A 60 -1.55 7.77 -0.04
C LEU A 60 -1.00 9.20 0.05
N LYS A 61 -1.88 10.18 -0.21
CA LYS A 61 -1.58 11.60 -0.01
C LYS A 61 -1.30 11.87 1.46
N HIS A 62 -0.31 12.71 1.72
CA HIS A 62 0.09 13.08 3.07
C HIS A 62 0.79 14.44 3.07
N VAL A 63 0.79 15.07 4.22
CA VAL A 63 1.62 16.25 4.51
C VAL A 63 2.54 15.95 5.68
N ARG A 64 3.61 16.73 5.78
CA ARG A 64 4.60 16.58 6.83
C ARG A 64 4.71 17.89 7.60
N PHE A 65 4.50 17.82 8.91
CA PHE A 65 4.77 18.93 9.82
C PHE A 65 5.91 18.50 10.76
N GLY A 66 7.09 19.09 10.57
CA GLY A 66 8.30 18.75 11.30
C GLY A 66 8.72 17.29 11.10
N SER A 67 8.76 16.51 12.18
CA SER A 67 9.10 15.09 12.17
C SER A 67 7.91 14.16 11.94
N ARG A 68 6.68 14.70 11.88
CA ARG A 68 5.45 13.90 11.86
C ARG A 68 4.76 13.96 10.50
N ILE A 69 4.20 12.82 10.09
CA ILE A 69 3.39 12.68 8.88
C ILE A 69 1.93 12.68 9.27
N PHE A 70 1.14 13.45 8.53
CA PHE A 70 -0.29 13.56 8.67
C PHE A 70 -0.96 13.25 7.34
N THR A 71 -2.17 12.75 7.42
CA THR A 71 -3.06 12.54 6.27
C THR A 71 -4.44 13.05 6.64
N THR A 72 -5.42 12.91 5.78
CA THR A 72 -6.80 13.30 6.04
C THR A 72 -7.72 12.11 5.80
N ARG A 73 -8.91 12.12 6.41
CA ARG A 73 -9.89 11.04 6.18
C ARG A 73 -10.29 10.96 4.71
N GLN A 74 -10.41 12.11 4.04
CA GLN A 74 -10.73 12.17 2.62
C GLN A 74 -9.66 11.46 1.78
N TRP A 75 -8.38 11.76 2.02
CA TRP A 75 -7.30 11.11 1.28
C TRP A 75 -7.22 9.59 1.48
N LEU A 76 -7.60 9.10 2.66
CA LEU A 76 -7.71 7.65 2.90
C LEU A 76 -8.81 7.01 2.04
N ASN A 77 -9.97 7.67 1.93
CA ASN A 77 -11.07 7.19 1.11
C ASN A 77 -10.70 7.23 -0.38
N ASP A 78 -10.15 8.36 -0.85
CA ASP A 78 -9.69 8.53 -2.24
C ASP A 78 -8.63 7.49 -2.60
N PHE A 79 -7.71 7.21 -1.67
CA PHE A 79 -6.68 6.19 -1.83
C PHE A 79 -7.29 4.79 -1.98
N GLY A 80 -8.27 4.44 -1.13
CA GLY A 80 -8.97 3.17 -1.21
C GLY A 80 -9.72 3.00 -2.53
N LEU A 81 -10.43 4.03 -2.98
CA LEU A 81 -11.13 4.05 -4.26
C LEU A 81 -10.16 3.90 -5.44
N SER A 82 -9.07 4.68 -5.44
CA SER A 82 -8.03 4.60 -6.48
C SER A 82 -7.37 3.23 -6.55
N LEU A 83 -7.16 2.59 -5.40
CA LEU A 83 -6.60 1.24 -5.34
C LEU A 83 -7.60 0.21 -5.88
N ALA A 84 -8.87 0.30 -5.49
CA ALA A 84 -9.92 -0.57 -5.98
C ALA A 84 -10.13 -0.45 -7.50
N GLU A 85 -10.10 0.77 -8.04
CA GLU A 85 -10.17 1.02 -9.48
C GLU A 85 -8.96 0.42 -10.22
N ALA A 86 -7.76 0.62 -9.70
CA ALA A 86 -6.54 0.05 -10.28
C ALA A 86 -6.51 -1.49 -10.21
N ASP A 87 -7.15 -2.09 -9.22
CA ASP A 87 -7.33 -3.55 -9.13
C ASP A 87 -8.43 -4.04 -10.09
N ALA A 88 -9.56 -3.32 -10.21
CA ALA A 88 -10.64 -3.65 -11.14
C ALA A 88 -10.18 -3.68 -12.61
N ALA A 89 -9.31 -2.73 -12.99
CA ALA A 89 -8.72 -2.69 -14.33
C ALA A 89 -7.88 -3.93 -14.69
N HIS A 90 -7.38 -4.68 -13.70
CA HIS A 90 -6.69 -5.95 -13.95
C HIS A 90 -7.68 -7.07 -14.29
N PHE A 91 -8.80 -7.17 -13.57
CA PHE A 91 -9.80 -8.23 -13.78
C PHE A 91 -10.48 -8.12 -15.14
N GLN A 92 -10.78 -6.90 -15.61
CA GLN A 92 -11.29 -6.68 -16.98
C GLN A 92 -10.30 -7.16 -18.04
N ARG A 93 -9.00 -6.92 -17.81
CA ARG A 93 -7.95 -7.31 -18.74
C ARG A 93 -7.69 -8.82 -18.77
N ASP A 94 -7.89 -9.51 -17.65
CA ASP A 94 -7.81 -10.98 -17.58
C ASP A 94 -9.01 -11.66 -18.26
N GLU A 95 -10.21 -11.06 -18.22
CA GLU A 95 -11.37 -11.56 -18.98
C GLU A 95 -11.20 -11.40 -20.49
N ASP A 96 -10.60 -10.29 -20.94
CA ASP A 96 -10.35 -10.02 -22.36
C ASP A 96 -9.06 -10.65 -22.90
N ALA A 97 -8.23 -11.23 -22.05
CA ALA A 97 -6.98 -11.87 -22.47
C ALA A 97 -7.25 -13.29 -23.01
N PRO A 98 -6.85 -13.61 -24.27
CA PRO A 98 -6.84 -14.99 -24.70
C PRO A 98 -5.88 -15.77 -23.80
N ALA A 99 -6.30 -16.94 -23.33
CA ALA A 99 -5.60 -17.79 -22.36
C ALA A 99 -4.10 -17.95 -22.67
N ALA A 100 -3.29 -17.02 -22.17
CA ALA A 100 -1.85 -17.05 -22.37
C ALA A 100 -1.26 -17.96 -21.30
N GLU A 101 -0.70 -19.05 -21.79
CA GLU A 101 -0.04 -20.13 -21.06
C GLU A 101 0.93 -19.57 -20.00
N GLN A 102 0.55 -19.73 -18.73
CA GLN A 102 1.32 -19.24 -17.60
C GLN A 102 2.61 -20.06 -17.47
N THR A 103 3.68 -19.58 -18.10
CA THR A 103 5.04 -20.08 -17.86
C THR A 103 5.42 -19.77 -16.41
N ALA A 104 5.33 -20.80 -15.56
CA ALA A 104 5.61 -20.72 -14.14
C ALA A 104 7.04 -20.21 -13.89
N LYS A 105 7.16 -18.98 -13.37
CA LYS A 105 8.45 -18.44 -12.94
C LYS A 105 9.04 -19.30 -11.82
N PRO A 106 10.35 -19.64 -11.86
CA PRO A 106 10.97 -20.48 -10.84
C PRO A 106 10.95 -19.77 -9.48
N LYS A 107 10.35 -20.42 -8.48
CA LYS A 107 10.29 -19.92 -7.10
C LYS A 107 11.72 -19.84 -6.55
N ARG A 108 12.19 -18.63 -6.24
CA ARG A 108 13.47 -18.43 -5.54
C ARG A 108 13.43 -19.14 -4.18
N PRO A 109 14.44 -19.96 -3.84
CA PRO A 109 14.44 -20.74 -2.60
C PRO A 109 14.50 -19.81 -1.39
N SER A 110 13.65 -20.12 -0.39
CA SER A 110 13.54 -19.34 0.83
C SER A 110 14.83 -19.38 1.65
N LYS A 111 15.04 -18.37 2.50
CA LYS A 111 16.21 -18.27 3.40
C LYS A 111 16.36 -19.49 4.32
N ARG A 112 15.25 -20.19 4.62
CA ARG A 112 15.24 -21.43 5.41
C ARG A 112 15.86 -22.59 4.63
N ALA A 113 15.55 -22.71 3.33
CA ALA A 113 16.15 -23.74 2.46
C ALA A 113 17.67 -23.57 2.29
N ARG A 114 18.16 -22.32 2.28
CA ARG A 114 19.60 -22.03 2.21
C ARG A 114 20.36 -22.51 3.45
N ARG A 115 19.78 -22.38 4.65
CA ARG A 115 20.41 -22.85 5.90
C ARG A 115 20.54 -24.37 5.94
N THR A 116 19.50 -25.09 5.50
CA THR A 116 19.52 -26.56 5.49
C THR A 116 20.56 -27.14 4.51
N ALA A 117 20.77 -26.48 3.37
CA ALA A 117 21.80 -26.88 2.41
C ALA A 117 23.23 -26.67 2.94
N ASP A 118 23.46 -25.58 3.69
CA ASP A 118 24.75 -25.27 4.30
C ASP A 118 25.10 -26.26 5.42
N ASP A 119 24.12 -26.61 6.27
CA ASP A 119 24.25 -27.65 7.30
C ASP A 119 24.56 -29.04 6.69
N ALA A 120 23.90 -29.41 5.59
CA ALA A 120 24.14 -30.68 4.92
C ALA A 120 25.56 -30.77 4.34
N ARG A 121 26.06 -29.68 3.75
CA ARG A 121 27.43 -29.61 3.21
C ARG A 121 28.48 -29.71 4.31
N ARG A 122 28.23 -29.09 5.46
CA ARG A 122 29.13 -29.17 6.61
C ARG A 122 29.23 -30.59 7.16
N ARG A 123 28.09 -31.28 7.31
CA ARG A 123 28.06 -32.68 7.76
C ARG A 123 28.76 -33.63 6.79
N HIS A 124 28.65 -33.38 5.49
CA HIS A 124 29.35 -34.17 4.48
C HIS A 124 30.87 -34.09 4.64
N LEU A 125 31.40 -32.87 4.77
CA LEU A 125 32.83 -32.63 4.95
C LEU A 125 33.35 -33.20 6.28
N GLU A 126 32.55 -33.13 7.34
CA GLU A 126 32.89 -33.73 8.64
C GLU A 126 32.91 -35.26 8.54
N ALA A 127 31.95 -35.88 7.83
CA ALA A 127 31.92 -37.32 7.62
C ALA A 127 33.08 -37.83 6.72
N GLU A 128 33.44 -37.10 5.67
CA GLU A 128 34.61 -37.44 4.84
C GLU A 128 35.91 -37.41 5.65
N ARG A 129 36.05 -36.43 6.55
CA ARG A 129 37.22 -36.31 7.42
C ARG A 129 37.29 -37.43 8.46
N GLU A 130 36.15 -37.83 9.03
CA GLU A 130 36.08 -38.97 9.96
C GLU A 130 36.44 -40.30 9.29
N LEU A 131 36.04 -40.50 8.03
CA LEU A 131 36.41 -41.69 7.24
C LEU A 131 37.91 -41.73 6.94
N GLU A 132 38.49 -40.58 6.55
CA GLU A 132 39.92 -40.44 6.30
C GLU A 132 40.75 -40.67 7.59
N GLU A 133 40.26 -40.20 8.75
CA GLU A 133 40.90 -40.44 10.05
C GLU A 133 40.75 -41.91 10.53
N ALA A 134 39.64 -42.57 10.19
CA ALA A 134 39.43 -43.99 10.46
C ALA A 134 40.21 -44.93 9.51
N GLY A 135 40.81 -44.40 8.44
CA GLY A 135 41.62 -45.16 7.49
C GLY A 135 40.82 -46.17 6.67
N LEU A 136 39.53 -45.89 6.41
CA LEU A 136 38.61 -46.70 5.60
C LEU A 136 38.50 -46.21 4.16
#